data_AF-A0A257F0T7-F1
#
_entry.id   AF-A0A257F0T7-F1
#
_cell.length_a   1.000
_cell.length_b   1.000
_cell.length_c   1.000
_cell.angle_alpha   90.00
_cell.angle_beta   90.00
_cell.angle_gamma   90.00
#
_symmetry.space_group_name_H-M   'P 1'
#
loop_
_entity.id
_entity.type
_entity.pdbx_description
1 polymer ?
#
loop_
_entity_poly.entity_id
_entity_poly.type
_entity_poly.pdbx_seq_one_letter_code
_entity_poly.pdbx_strand_id
1 'polypeptide(L)'
;MIPPADAPLVRLARLGDRLEFAAAAGVDAPELDPLVAEIDRLARSFDADTLTQDQRAQLAEVSAQVDRILTLLSERQAQDVAQDIAAQSRDERLRRAYGAGR
;
A
#
# COMPACT_ATOMS: atom_id res chain seq x y z
N MET A 1 11.13 29.11 -17.33
CA MET A 1 9.78 28.58 -17.64
C MET A 1 9.47 27.57 -16.55
N ILE A 2 8.72 27.96 -15.51
CA ILE A 2 8.36 27.07 -14.41
C ILE A 2 7.28 26.13 -14.98
N PRO A 3 7.46 24.79 -14.97
CA PRO A 3 6.38 23.90 -15.37
C PRO A 3 5.17 24.19 -14.47
N PRO A 4 3.93 24.16 -14.99
CA PRO A 4 2.75 24.39 -14.15
C PRO A 4 2.79 23.37 -13.02
N ALA A 5 2.73 23.84 -11.77
CA ALA A 5 2.76 23.00 -10.56
C ALA A 5 1.64 21.93 -10.56
N ASP A 6 0.64 22.09 -11.43
CA ASP A 6 -0.44 21.13 -11.64
C ASP A 6 0.02 19.83 -12.32
N ALA A 7 1.04 19.85 -13.19
CA ALA A 7 1.50 18.64 -13.88
C ALA A 7 2.00 17.53 -12.93
N PRO A 8 2.84 17.84 -11.91
CA PRO A 8 3.21 16.85 -10.91
C PRO A 8 2.04 16.46 -9.99
N LEU A 9 1.13 17.35 -9.61
CA LEU A 9 -0.04 16.99 -8.78
C LEU A 9 -1.00 16.04 -9.51
N VAL A 10 -1.29 16.30 -10.78
CA VAL A 10 -2.08 15.40 -11.63
C VAL A 10 -1.43 14.04 -11.76
N ARG A 11 -0.09 13.98 -11.84
CA ARG A 11 0.65 12.73 -11.85
C ARG A 11 0.54 12.00 -10.50
N LEU A 12 0.63 12.72 -9.39
CA LEU A 12 0.46 12.16 -8.05
C LEU A 12 -0.93 11.52 -7.89
N ALA A 13 -1.98 12.25 -8.25
CA ALA A 13 -3.36 11.76 -8.18
C ALA A 13 -3.54 10.47 -9.01
N ARG A 14 -3.02 10.45 -10.25
CA ARG A 14 -3.07 9.26 -11.10
C ARG A 14 -2.30 8.06 -10.51
N LEU A 15 -1.20 8.30 -9.81
CA LEU A 15 -0.46 7.24 -9.14
C LEU A 15 -1.23 6.72 -7.93
N GLY A 16 -1.90 7.60 -7.17
CA GLY A 16 -2.82 7.24 -6.08
C GLY A 16 -3.97 6.38 -6.58
N ASP A 17 -4.67 6.79 -7.63
CA ASP A 17 -5.76 6.03 -8.27
C ASP A 17 -5.28 4.65 -8.73
N ARG A 18 -4.07 4.59 -9.33
CA ARG A 18 -3.48 3.34 -9.79
C ARG A 18 -3.12 2.40 -8.63
N LEU A 19 -2.61 2.96 -7.53
CA LEU A 19 -2.32 2.19 -6.31
C LEU A 19 -3.60 1.62 -5.72
N GLU A 20 -4.67 2.43 -5.62
CA GLU A 20 -5.97 1.98 -5.13
C GLU A 20 -6.54 0.87 -6.00
N PHE A 21 -6.52 1.05 -7.32
CA PHE A 21 -6.98 0.04 -8.26
C PHE A 21 -6.19 -1.27 -8.12
N ALA A 22 -4.87 -1.20 -8.02
CA ALA A 22 -4.02 -2.38 -7.89
C ALA A 22 -4.26 -3.10 -6.53
N ALA A 23 -4.38 -2.35 -5.43
CA ALA A 23 -4.71 -2.93 -4.12
C ALA A 23 -6.11 -3.57 -4.11
N ALA A 24 -7.09 -2.94 -4.76
CA ALA A 24 -8.44 -3.49 -4.91
C ALA A 24 -8.48 -4.76 -5.79
N ALA A 25 -7.59 -4.84 -6.78
CA ALA A 25 -7.39 -6.02 -7.62
C ALA A 25 -6.69 -7.19 -6.91
N GLY A 26 -6.23 -7.00 -5.66
CA GLY A 26 -5.55 -8.03 -4.88
C GLY A 26 -4.08 -8.20 -5.24
N VAL A 27 -3.43 -7.17 -5.80
CA VAL A 27 -1.99 -7.16 -6.02
C VAL A 27 -1.27 -7.18 -4.67
N ASP A 28 -0.24 -8.01 -4.56
CA ASP A 28 0.51 -8.19 -3.32
C ASP A 28 1.31 -6.93 -2.95
N ALA A 29 1.51 -6.70 -1.66
CA ALA A 29 2.26 -5.54 -1.14
C ALA A 29 3.65 -5.32 -1.81
N PRO A 30 4.48 -6.35 -2.05
CA PRO A 30 5.79 -6.16 -2.70
C PRO A 30 5.69 -5.63 -4.14
N GLU A 31 4.60 -5.91 -4.84
CA GLU A 31 4.35 -5.40 -6.19
C GLU A 31 3.86 -3.96 -6.18
N LEU A 32 3.30 -3.50 -5.06
CA LEU A 32 2.84 -2.13 -4.85
C LEU A 32 3.94 -1.19 -4.34
N ASP A 33 5.00 -1.73 -3.71
CA ASP A 33 6.14 -0.95 -3.19
C ASP A 33 6.73 0.06 -4.21
N PRO A 34 6.93 -0.27 -5.51
CA PRO A 34 7.45 0.69 -6.48
C PRO A 34 6.49 1.87 -6.74
N LEU A 35 5.17 1.63 -6.70
CA LEU A 35 4.16 2.67 -6.86
C LEU A 35 4.17 3.59 -5.65
N VAL A 36 4.21 3.02 -4.45
CA VAL A 36 4.27 3.76 -3.18
C VAL A 36 5.54 4.62 -3.13
N ALA A 37 6.70 4.05 -3.46
CA ALA A 37 7.97 4.78 -3.48
C ALA A 37 7.98 5.94 -4.49
N GLU A 38 7.33 5.77 -5.64
CA GLU A 38 7.19 6.85 -6.64
C GLU A 38 6.26 7.96 -6.15
N ILE A 39 5.12 7.62 -5.52
CA ILE A 39 4.24 8.61 -4.87
C ILE A 39 5.02 9.38 -3.81
N ASP A 40 5.74 8.68 -2.94
CA ASP A 40 6.46 9.29 -1.82
C ASP A 40 7.59 10.21 -2.32
N ARG A 41 8.30 9.80 -3.39
CA ARG A 41 9.29 10.64 -4.08
C ARG A 41 8.66 11.90 -4.67
N LEU A 42 7.51 11.77 -5.34
CA LEU A 42 6.84 12.89 -5.97
C LEU A 42 6.25 13.84 -4.93
N ALA A 43 5.65 13.30 -3.85
CA ALA A 43 5.12 14.05 -2.72
C ALA A 43 6.19 14.93 -2.05
N ARG A 44 7.39 14.39 -1.85
CA ARG A 44 8.54 15.12 -1.28
C ARG A 44 9.15 16.15 -2.23
N SER A 45 8.85 16.08 -3.53
CA SER A 45 9.35 17.03 -4.52
C SER A 45 8.56 18.35 -4.55
N PHE A 46 7.38 18.37 -3.92
CA PHE A 46 6.60 19.60 -3.77
C PHE A 46 7.19 20.49 -2.69
N ASP A 47 7.41 21.75 -3.05
CA ASP A 47 7.71 22.80 -2.08
C ASP A 47 6.39 23.34 -1.52
N ALA A 48 6.12 23.05 -0.24
CA ALA A 48 4.88 23.41 0.44
C ALA A 48 4.60 24.92 0.43
N ASP A 49 5.64 25.75 0.38
CA ASP A 49 5.53 27.21 0.35
C ASP A 49 5.09 27.73 -1.04
N THR A 50 5.24 26.91 -2.08
CA THR A 50 4.83 27.24 -3.46
C THR A 50 3.43 26.74 -3.82
N LEU A 51 2.88 25.82 -3.01
CA LEU A 51 1.56 25.26 -3.24
C LEU A 51 0.45 26.20 -2.76
N THR A 52 -0.62 26.29 -3.55
CA THR A 52 -1.88 26.91 -3.12
C THR A 52 -2.56 26.05 -2.04
N GLN A 53 -3.53 26.64 -1.32
CA GLN A 53 -4.29 25.89 -0.32
C GLN A 53 -5.01 24.66 -0.91
N ASP A 54 -5.59 24.79 -2.11
CA ASP A 54 -6.26 23.69 -2.80
C ASP A 54 -5.29 22.58 -3.19
N GLN A 55 -4.10 22.94 -3.66
CA GLN A 55 -3.05 21.98 -4.02
C GLN A 55 -2.50 21.24 -2.79
N ARG A 56 -2.38 21.93 -1.65
CA ARG A 56 -2.03 21.27 -0.37
C ARG A 56 -3.13 20.31 0.08
N ALA A 57 -4.39 20.67 -0.11
CA ALA A 57 -5.52 19.80 0.21
C ALA A 57 -5.50 18.52 -0.64
N GLN A 58 -5.25 18.65 -1.95
CA GLN A 58 -5.08 17.50 -2.85
C GLN A 58 -3.90 16.61 -2.46
N LEU A 59 -2.75 17.20 -2.13
CA LEU A 59 -1.58 16.46 -1.67
C LEU A 59 -1.89 15.68 -0.38
N ALA A 60 -2.57 16.32 0.58
CA ALA A 60 -2.97 15.69 1.83
C ALA A 60 -3.98 14.55 1.61
N GLU A 61 -4.91 14.71 0.67
CA GLU A 61 -5.89 13.69 0.30
C GLU A 61 -5.21 12.45 -0.29
N VAL A 62 -4.29 12.64 -1.25
CA VAL A 62 -3.55 11.52 -1.86
C VAL A 62 -2.66 10.82 -0.82
N SER A 63 -1.99 11.58 0.06
CA SER A 63 -1.20 10.97 1.15
C SER A 63 -2.07 10.14 2.10
N ALA A 64 -3.23 10.66 2.51
CA ALA A 64 -4.16 9.94 3.37
C ALA A 64 -4.74 8.68 2.71
N GLN A 65 -4.99 8.73 1.39
CA GLN A 65 -5.42 7.58 0.60
C GLN A 65 -4.35 6.48 0.60
N VAL A 66 -3.09 6.85 0.35
CA VAL A 66 -1.95 5.91 0.35
C VAL A 66 -1.75 5.27 1.72
N ASP A 67 -1.78 6.05 2.80
CA ASP A 67 -1.65 5.54 4.18
C ASP A 67 -2.77 4.54 4.52
N ARG A 68 -4.00 4.83 4.09
CA ARG A 68 -5.14 3.91 4.27
C ARG A 68 -4.90 2.59 3.51
N ILE A 69 -4.46 2.65 2.26
CA ILE A 69 -4.19 1.45 1.45
C ILE A 69 -3.10 0.60 2.10
N LEU A 70 -2.00 1.22 2.52
CA LEU A 70 -0.88 0.53 3.18
C LEU A 70 -1.31 -0.13 4.50
N THR A 71 -2.16 0.53 5.28
CA THR A 71 -2.71 -0.02 6.52
C THR A 71 -3.53 -1.27 6.23
N LEU A 72 -4.44 -1.22 5.26
CA LEU A 72 -5.29 -2.36 4.88
C LEU A 72 -4.47 -3.54 4.33
N LEU A 73 -3.43 -3.27 3.55
CA LEU A 73 -2.52 -4.31 3.04
C LEU A 73 -1.74 -4.97 4.19
N SER A 74 -1.25 -4.18 5.13
CA SER A 74 -0.52 -4.69 6.30
C SER A 74 -1.41 -5.57 7.18
N GLU A 75 -2.68 -5.17 7.38
CA GLU A 75 -3.67 -5.97 8.11
C GLU A 75 -3.97 -7.30 7.42
N ARG A 76 -4.13 -7.30 6.09
CA ARG A 76 -4.33 -8.53 5.31
C ARG A 76 -3.13 -9.46 5.41
N GLN A 77 -1.92 -8.94 5.21
CA GLN A 77 -0.69 -9.72 5.30
C GLN A 77 -0.53 -10.35 6.69
N ALA A 78 -0.86 -9.61 7.76
CA ALA A 78 -0.84 -10.16 9.11
C ALA A 78 -1.86 -11.30 9.32
N GLN A 79 -3.04 -11.20 8.69
CA GLN A 79 -4.05 -12.25 8.72
C GLN A 79 -3.60 -13.51 7.97
N ASP A 80 -3.01 -13.34 6.78
CA ASP A 80 -2.53 -14.47 5.96
C ASP A 80 -1.42 -15.24 6.70
N VAL A 81 -0.45 -14.53 7.29
CA VAL A 81 0.60 -15.16 8.10
C VAL A 81 0.01 -15.88 9.31
N ALA A 82 -0.99 -15.30 9.98
CA ALA A 82 -1.65 -15.95 11.12
C ALA A 82 -2.40 -17.23 10.68
N GLN A 83 -3.04 -17.23 9.52
CA GLN A 83 -3.71 -18.41 8.96
C GLN A 83 -2.72 -19.51 8.59
N ASP A 84 -1.59 -19.16 7.96
CA ASP A 84 -0.54 -20.12 7.62
C ASP A 84 0.05 -20.79 8.87
N ILE A 85 0.34 -20.01 9.91
CA ILE A 85 0.84 -20.55 11.19
C ILE A 85 -0.21 -21.49 11.82
N ALA A 86 -1.49 -21.13 11.77
CA ALA A 86 -2.57 -21.95 12.29
C ALA A 86 -2.73 -23.26 11.51
N ALA A 87 -2.61 -23.22 10.17
CA ALA A 87 -2.64 -24.39 9.30
C ALA A 87 -1.46 -25.33 9.57
N GLN A 88 -0.23 -24.79 9.65
CA GLN A 88 0.97 -25.57 9.98
C GLN A 88 0.86 -26.24 11.37
N SER A 89 0.36 -25.51 12.37
CA SER A 89 0.14 -26.04 13.72
C SER A 89 -0.93 -27.12 13.77
N ARG A 90 -1.92 -27.09 12.86
CA ARG A 90 -2.94 -28.14 12.74
C ARG A 90 -2.35 -29.38 12.07
N ASP A 91 -1.59 -29.20 11.01
CA ASP A 91 -0.92 -30.30 10.30
C ASP A 91 0.10 -31.03 11.20
N GLU A 92 0.86 -30.30 12.01
CA GLU A 92 1.80 -30.91 12.95
C GLU A 92 1.07 -31.75 14.02
N ARG A 93 -0.06 -31.24 14.54
CA ARG A 93 -0.91 -31.99 15.48
C ARG A 93 -1.48 -33.26 14.85
N LEU A 94 -1.96 -33.18 13.61
CA LEU A 94 -2.45 -34.35 12.87
C LEU A 94 -1.33 -35.37 12.63
N ARG A 95 -0.14 -34.93 12.19
CA ARG A 95 1.01 -35.83 12.00
C ARG A 95 1.42 -36.53 13.28
N ARG A 96 1.41 -35.87 14.45
CA ARG A 96 1.69 -36.54 15.74
C ARG A 96 0.60 -37.55 16.10
N ALA A 97 -0.67 -37.20 15.94
CA ALA A 97 -1.79 -38.08 16.27
C ALA A 97 -1.82 -39.36 15.43
N TYR A 98 -1.53 -39.26 14.13
CA TYR A 98 -1.53 -40.41 13.21
C TYR A 98 -0.17 -41.10 13.07
N GLY A 99 0.95 -40.44 13.41
CA GLY A 99 2.31 -40.98 13.35
C GLY A 99 2.73 -41.80 14.58
N ALA A 100 2.07 -41.61 15.73
CA ALA A 100 2.36 -42.35 16.97
C ALA A 100 1.68 -43.74 17.04
N GLY A 101 0.98 -44.17 15.98
CA GLY A 101 0.18 -45.39 15.95
C GLY A 101 0.80 -46.59 15.22
N ARG A 102 2.13 -46.65 15.05
CA ARG A 102 2.81 -47.76 14.37
C ARG A 102 3.86 -48.43 15.23
#